data_AF-A0A1J5WDU3-F1
#
_entry.id   AF-A0A1J5WDU3-F1
#
_cell.length_a   1.000
_cell.length_b   1.000
_cell.length_c   1.000
_cell.angle_alpha   90.00
_cell.angle_beta   90.00
_cell.angle_gamma   90.00
#
_symmetry.space_group_name_H-M   'P 1'
#
loop_
_entity.id
_entity.type
_entity.pdbx_description
1 polymer ?
#
loop_
_entity_poly.entity_id
_entity_poly.type
_entity_poly.pdbx_seq_one_letter_code
_entity_poly.pdbx_strand_id
1 'polypeptide(L)'
;MKFPEVTKAQRENAAVAAKVMTEERLLKHYSVAATRLDEAGDREERLAARQEIEKYEMALAAKRAWDRADPYKKQYSFRPPEAGDNLDKLPRLLELYEINDVGCGGLSPKEVQEEYGLWKKKYDEFIRRHEEAPENEQQAKFFQFLESFNIEVGDVRKFYKLGTYERERRTFGTYKGDILLEPVGQEDFSFVEIKAIYEIDENIQEVLKEALYQAAMHVVMACMMHPMPIENTVEPPQATPPKKRSKSPENASQAPPPKKKSKSPKNAPKATRHYKRRVAVIALPVLVSRFGVVEFDLDEKGNITNFTIAAGKNVIW
;
A
#
# COMPACT_ATOMS: atom_id res chain seq x y z
N MET A 1 33.79 25.28 -5.62
CA MET A 1 34.32 23.99 -6.11
C MET A 1 33.22 23.29 -6.88
N LYS A 2 33.38 23.05 -8.19
CA LYS A 2 32.54 22.11 -8.94
C LYS A 2 33.14 20.74 -8.70
N PHE A 3 32.44 19.87 -7.98
CA PHE A 3 32.84 18.47 -7.87
C PHE A 3 32.83 17.82 -9.27
N PRO A 4 33.77 16.90 -9.57
CA PRO A 4 33.68 16.10 -10.79
C PRO A 4 32.33 15.40 -10.83
N GLU A 5 31.77 15.22 -12.04
CA GLU A 5 30.54 14.45 -12.21
C GLU A 5 30.75 13.03 -11.65
N VAL A 6 30.07 12.75 -10.54
CA VAL A 6 30.15 11.47 -9.85
C VAL A 6 29.76 10.35 -10.81
N THR A 7 30.65 9.37 -10.97
CA THR A 7 30.43 8.24 -11.88
C THR A 7 29.29 7.34 -11.37
N LYS A 8 28.65 6.59 -12.29
CA LYS A 8 27.60 5.62 -11.93
C LYS A 8 28.10 4.59 -10.91
N ALA A 9 29.31 4.08 -11.10
CA ALA A 9 29.93 3.08 -10.22
C ALA A 9 30.17 3.62 -8.80
N GLN A 10 30.56 4.89 -8.65
CA GLN A 10 30.70 5.53 -7.34
C GLN A 10 29.36 5.63 -6.61
N ARG A 11 28.27 5.96 -7.31
CA ARG A 11 26.91 6.00 -6.73
C ARG A 11 26.44 4.62 -6.29
N GLU A 12 26.68 3.59 -7.10
CA GLU A 12 26.32 2.20 -6.77
C GLU A 12 27.06 1.71 -5.53
N ASN A 13 28.38 1.97 -5.45
CA ASN A 13 29.18 1.62 -4.28
C ASN A 13 28.74 2.36 -3.02
N ALA A 14 28.38 3.63 -3.13
CA ALA A 14 27.83 4.42 -2.02
C ALA A 14 26.48 3.88 -1.55
N ALA A 15 25.60 3.47 -2.47
CA ALA A 15 24.31 2.87 -2.15
C ALA A 15 24.48 1.52 -1.42
N VAL A 16 25.44 0.68 -1.85
CA VAL A 16 25.77 -0.57 -1.16
C VAL A 16 26.26 -0.30 0.27
N ALA A 17 27.16 0.66 0.45
CA ALA A 17 27.65 1.03 1.79
C ALA A 17 26.52 1.56 2.69
N ALA A 18 25.64 2.41 2.16
CA ALA A 18 24.46 2.93 2.85
C ALA A 18 23.49 1.82 3.28
N LYS A 19 23.36 0.75 2.49
CA LYS A 19 22.49 -0.40 2.80
C LYS A 19 23.05 -1.26 3.94
N VAL A 20 24.37 -1.44 3.99
CA VAL A 20 25.03 -2.39 4.91
C VAL A 20 25.42 -1.74 6.25
N MET A 21 25.70 -0.44 6.26
CA MET A 21 26.24 0.25 7.44
C MET A 21 25.22 1.18 8.10
N THR A 22 25.32 1.31 9.43
CA THR A 22 24.59 2.34 10.17
C THR A 22 25.18 3.73 9.89
N GLU A 23 24.40 4.79 10.10
CA GLU A 23 24.88 6.17 9.95
C GLU A 23 26.11 6.42 10.85
N GLU A 24 26.09 5.95 12.10
CA GLU A 24 27.22 6.07 13.04
C GLU A 24 28.50 5.42 12.50
N ARG A 25 28.39 4.22 11.89
CA ARG A 25 29.55 3.54 11.29
C ARG A 25 30.08 4.32 10.09
N LEU A 26 29.19 4.82 9.24
CA LEU A 26 29.58 5.64 8.10
C LEU A 26 30.26 6.95 8.54
N LEU A 27 29.76 7.61 9.58
CA LEU A 27 30.37 8.80 10.18
C LEU A 27 31.76 8.49 10.75
N LYS A 28 31.90 7.36 11.43
CA LYS A 28 33.20 6.90 11.93
C LYS A 28 34.20 6.70 10.79
N HIS A 29 33.81 6.00 9.72
CA HIS A 29 34.68 5.79 8.57
C HIS A 29 35.04 7.09 7.85
N TYR A 30 34.09 8.01 7.70
CA TYR A 30 34.34 9.36 7.19
C TYR A 30 35.39 10.10 8.04
N SER A 31 35.25 10.09 9.37
CA SER A 31 36.20 10.76 10.26
C SER A 31 37.61 10.20 10.16
N VAL A 32 37.75 8.87 10.04
CA VAL A 32 39.05 8.20 9.85
C VAL A 32 39.67 8.60 8.52
N ALA A 33 38.89 8.66 7.43
CA ALA A 33 39.39 9.06 6.13
C ALA A 33 39.81 10.55 6.11
N ALA A 34 39.09 11.42 6.84
CA ALA A 34 39.46 12.82 7.03
C ALA A 34 40.80 12.96 7.77
N THR A 35 41.00 12.26 8.88
CA THR A 35 42.28 12.25 9.61
C THR A 35 43.43 11.77 8.72
N ARG A 36 43.23 10.70 7.94
CA ARG A 36 44.25 10.21 6.99
C ARG A 36 44.60 11.24 5.92
N LEU A 37 43.64 12.04 5.46
CA LEU A 37 43.92 13.10 4.50
C LEU A 37 44.81 14.19 5.09
N ASP A 38 44.60 14.53 6.37
CA ASP A 38 45.41 15.52 7.09
C ASP A 38 46.84 15.01 7.35
N GLU A 39 46.99 13.71 7.62
CA GLU A 39 48.27 13.03 7.89
C GLU A 39 49.03 12.62 6.63
N ALA A 40 48.40 12.66 5.45
CA ALA A 40 48.98 12.13 4.21
C ALA A 40 50.25 12.88 3.79
N GLY A 41 51.35 12.11 3.69
CA GLY A 41 52.70 12.61 3.44
C GLY A 41 53.01 12.80 1.95
N ASP A 42 52.29 12.09 1.09
CA ASP A 42 52.48 12.16 -0.36
C ASP A 42 51.18 12.42 -1.15
N ARG A 43 51.33 12.55 -2.47
CA ARG A 43 50.24 12.88 -3.38
C ARG A 43 49.27 11.71 -3.58
N GLU A 44 49.75 10.48 -3.55
CA GLU A 44 48.93 9.28 -3.77
C GLU A 44 48.05 8.99 -2.56
N GLU A 45 48.61 9.07 -1.36
CA GLU A 45 47.89 8.96 -0.09
C GLU A 45 46.77 10.02 0.02
N ARG A 46 47.09 11.28 -0.35
CA ARG A 46 46.08 12.36 -0.38
C ARG A 46 44.97 12.08 -1.37
N LEU A 47 45.28 11.51 -2.54
CA LEU A 47 44.29 11.20 -3.55
C LEU A 47 43.38 10.06 -3.08
N ALA A 48 43.95 8.99 -2.51
CA ALA A 48 43.21 7.87 -1.96
C ALA A 48 42.29 8.28 -0.81
N ALA A 49 42.79 9.07 0.15
CA ALA A 49 41.99 9.56 1.27
C ALA A 49 40.83 10.45 0.79
N ARG A 50 41.04 11.31 -0.21
CA ARG A 50 39.96 12.11 -0.83
C ARG A 50 38.87 11.23 -1.45
N GLN A 51 39.26 10.19 -2.18
CA GLN A 51 38.31 9.24 -2.77
C GLN A 51 37.51 8.49 -1.69
N GLU A 52 38.14 8.11 -0.57
CA GLU A 52 37.45 7.50 0.57
C GLU A 52 36.45 8.46 1.22
N ILE A 53 36.84 9.72 1.46
CA ILE A 53 35.96 10.76 2.01
C ILE A 53 34.72 10.93 1.11
N GLU A 54 34.93 11.12 -0.20
CA GLU A 54 33.85 11.31 -1.17
C GLU A 54 32.89 10.11 -1.15
N LYS A 55 33.43 8.88 -1.13
CA LYS A 55 32.63 7.64 -1.02
C LYS A 55 31.75 7.63 0.24
N TYR A 56 32.32 7.93 1.40
CA TYR A 56 31.56 7.91 2.67
C TYR A 56 30.58 9.07 2.78
N GLU A 57 30.90 10.23 2.23
CA GLU A 57 29.98 11.37 2.14
C GLU A 57 28.75 11.03 1.29
N MET A 58 28.96 10.43 0.11
CA MET A 58 27.87 9.93 -0.72
C MET A 58 27.05 8.84 -0.02
N ALA A 59 27.71 7.90 0.67
CA ALA A 59 27.03 6.85 1.41
C ALA A 59 26.21 7.43 2.58
N LEU A 60 26.71 8.43 3.30
CA LEU A 60 25.98 9.15 4.35
C LEU A 60 24.77 9.89 3.77
N ALA A 61 24.95 10.60 2.66
CA ALA A 61 23.85 11.29 1.98
C ALA A 61 22.76 10.30 1.55
N ALA A 62 23.15 9.17 0.96
CA ALA A 62 22.25 8.09 0.58
C ALA A 62 21.56 7.46 1.79
N LYS A 63 22.28 7.20 2.88
CA LYS A 63 21.75 6.64 4.13
C LYS A 63 20.72 7.58 4.76
N ARG A 64 21.03 8.86 4.88
CA ARG A 64 20.10 9.88 5.40
C ARG A 64 18.88 10.06 4.50
N ALA A 65 19.06 10.04 3.18
CA ALA A 65 17.95 10.08 2.24
C ALA A 65 17.04 8.86 2.40
N TRP A 66 17.63 7.66 2.52
CA TRP A 66 16.90 6.43 2.80
C TRP A 66 16.16 6.48 4.13
N ASP A 67 16.81 6.89 5.21
CA ASP A 67 16.20 6.90 6.54
C ASP A 67 15.01 7.88 6.59
N ARG A 68 15.09 9.00 5.84
CA ARG A 68 13.98 9.95 5.63
C ARG A 68 12.89 9.49 4.66
N ALA A 69 13.15 8.47 3.84
CA ALA A 69 12.15 7.96 2.91
C ALA A 69 10.96 7.35 3.67
N ASP A 70 9.76 7.51 3.11
CA ASP A 70 8.57 6.85 3.62
C ASP A 70 8.67 5.32 3.49
N PRO A 71 7.91 4.55 4.29
CA PRO A 71 7.95 3.09 4.27
C PRO A 71 7.74 2.49 2.88
N TYR A 72 6.86 3.07 2.06
CA TYR A 72 6.61 2.60 0.71
C TYR A 72 7.86 2.71 -0.16
N LYS A 73 8.50 3.89 -0.20
CA LYS A 73 9.74 4.12 -0.98
C LYS A 73 10.93 3.30 -0.49
N LYS A 74 10.89 2.83 0.76
CA LYS A 74 11.89 1.89 1.30
C LYS A 74 11.68 0.46 0.80
N GLN A 75 10.50 0.12 0.30
CA GLN A 75 10.21 -1.23 -0.17
C GLN A 75 10.14 -1.33 -1.69
N TYR A 76 9.51 -0.34 -2.32
CA TYR A 76 9.36 -0.28 -3.77
C TYR A 76 10.17 0.86 -4.34
N SER A 77 11.02 0.54 -5.32
CA SER A 77 11.85 1.51 -6.03
C SER A 77 11.11 2.25 -7.14
N PHE A 78 9.81 2.00 -7.30
CA PHE A 78 8.95 2.54 -8.35
C PHE A 78 7.63 3.03 -7.76
N ARG A 79 6.98 3.95 -8.48
CA ARG A 79 5.72 4.57 -8.08
C ARG A 79 4.54 3.68 -8.46
N PRO A 80 3.37 3.80 -7.78
CA PRO A 80 2.20 3.03 -8.15
C PRO A 80 1.82 3.09 -9.65
N PRO A 81 1.85 4.25 -10.35
CA PRO A 81 1.58 4.30 -11.79
C PRO A 81 2.60 3.52 -12.65
N GLU A 82 3.83 3.32 -12.15
CA GLU A 82 4.91 2.60 -12.83
C GLU A 82 4.81 1.08 -12.58
N ALA A 83 3.78 0.59 -11.87
CA ALA A 83 3.66 -0.82 -11.51
C ALA A 83 3.54 -1.74 -12.74
N GLY A 84 2.89 -1.28 -13.83
CA GLY A 84 2.80 -2.02 -15.10
C GLY A 84 4.17 -2.28 -15.73
N ASP A 85 5.11 -1.34 -15.61
CA ASP A 85 6.49 -1.50 -16.14
C ASP A 85 7.39 -2.35 -15.23
N ASN A 86 6.91 -2.75 -14.04
CA ASN A 86 7.69 -3.38 -12.98
C ASN A 86 7.06 -4.70 -12.48
N LEU A 87 6.29 -5.38 -13.33
CA LEU A 87 5.61 -6.63 -12.98
C LEU A 87 6.56 -7.74 -12.52
N ASP A 88 7.80 -7.75 -13.00
CA ASP A 88 8.85 -8.71 -12.61
C ASP A 88 9.24 -8.60 -11.14
N LYS A 89 9.00 -7.43 -10.52
CA LYS A 89 9.29 -7.13 -9.11
C LYS A 89 8.09 -7.36 -8.20
N LEU A 90 6.94 -7.73 -8.73
CA LEU A 90 5.68 -7.90 -8.01
C LEU A 90 5.29 -9.39 -7.92
N PRO A 91 4.53 -9.80 -6.90
CA PRO A 91 4.00 -11.15 -6.84
C PRO A 91 3.15 -11.48 -8.07
N ARG A 92 3.11 -12.76 -8.43
CA ARG A 92 2.26 -13.23 -9.53
C ARG A 92 0.78 -13.04 -9.18
N LEU A 93 0.02 -12.57 -10.15
CA LEU A 93 -1.42 -12.46 -10.06
C LEU A 93 -2.05 -13.86 -10.02
N LEU A 94 -2.81 -14.14 -8.97
CA LEU A 94 -3.53 -15.40 -8.82
C LEU A 94 -4.94 -15.26 -9.43
N GLU A 95 -5.42 -16.29 -10.12
CA GLU A 95 -6.80 -16.31 -10.62
C GLU A 95 -7.77 -16.79 -9.54
N LEU A 96 -8.84 -16.02 -9.33
CA LEU A 96 -9.99 -16.41 -8.54
C LEU A 96 -11.00 -17.07 -9.47
N TYR A 97 -11.24 -18.36 -9.24
CA TYR A 97 -12.26 -19.13 -9.97
C TYR A 97 -13.68 -18.72 -9.57
N GLU A 98 -13.86 -18.25 -8.34
CA GLU A 98 -15.10 -17.70 -7.79
C GLU A 98 -14.76 -16.44 -6.98
N ILE A 99 -15.38 -15.31 -7.30
CA ILE A 99 -15.44 -14.20 -6.35
C ILE A 99 -16.44 -14.66 -5.29
N ASN A 100 -15.95 -15.34 -4.26
CA ASN A 100 -16.79 -15.80 -3.17
C ASN A 100 -17.46 -14.59 -2.51
N ASP A 101 -18.79 -14.64 -2.57
CA ASP A 101 -19.77 -13.70 -2.03
C ASP A 101 -19.76 -13.72 -0.49
N VAL A 102 -18.61 -13.38 0.10
CA VAL A 102 -18.46 -13.34 1.54
C VAL A 102 -18.73 -11.92 2.02
N GLY A 103 -19.99 -11.66 2.39
CA GLY A 103 -20.27 -10.88 3.59
C GLY A 103 -21.04 -9.57 3.46
N CYS A 104 -21.46 -9.14 2.28
CA CYS A 104 -22.47 -8.09 2.15
C CYS A 104 -23.64 -8.71 1.39
N GLY A 105 -24.89 -8.48 1.79
CA GLY A 105 -26.07 -8.94 1.04
C GLY A 105 -26.09 -8.35 -0.36
N GLY A 106 -25.32 -8.97 -1.26
CA GLY A 106 -25.06 -8.53 -2.61
C GLY A 106 -26.12 -9.07 -3.55
N LEU A 107 -26.35 -8.30 -4.61
CA LEU A 107 -27.18 -8.71 -5.74
C LEU A 107 -26.61 -10.00 -6.33
N SER A 108 -27.47 -10.98 -6.60
CA SER A 108 -27.14 -12.16 -7.39
C SER A 108 -26.62 -11.73 -8.77
N PRO A 109 -25.85 -12.56 -9.49
CA PRO A 109 -25.37 -12.23 -10.84
C PRO A 109 -26.48 -11.76 -11.80
N LYS A 110 -27.71 -12.27 -11.61
CA LYS A 110 -28.89 -11.86 -12.38
C LYS A 110 -29.40 -10.48 -11.97
N GLU A 111 -29.48 -10.19 -10.67
CA GLU A 111 -29.85 -8.87 -10.17
C GLU A 111 -28.79 -7.82 -10.52
N VAL A 112 -27.51 -8.20 -10.44
CA VAL A 112 -26.40 -7.39 -10.97
C VAL A 112 -26.66 -7.11 -12.44
N GLN A 113 -26.97 -8.11 -13.28
CA GLN A 113 -27.21 -7.89 -14.70
C GLN A 113 -28.44 -7.01 -15.01
N GLU A 114 -29.52 -7.11 -14.23
CA GLU A 114 -30.72 -6.30 -14.38
C GLU A 114 -30.48 -4.83 -13.95
N GLU A 115 -29.80 -4.60 -12.84
CA GLU A 115 -29.44 -3.25 -12.39
C GLU A 115 -28.30 -2.64 -13.23
N TYR A 116 -27.25 -3.41 -13.52
CA TYR A 116 -26.11 -2.98 -14.33
C TYR A 116 -26.48 -2.77 -15.79
N GLY A 117 -27.38 -3.56 -16.37
CA GLY A 117 -27.80 -3.36 -17.76
C GLY A 117 -28.38 -1.96 -17.98
N LEU A 118 -29.19 -1.49 -17.02
CA LEU A 118 -29.70 -0.12 -17.00
C LEU A 118 -28.60 0.91 -16.74
N TRP A 119 -27.67 0.59 -15.85
CA TRP A 119 -26.52 1.44 -15.51
C TRP A 119 -25.60 1.65 -16.71
N LYS A 120 -25.18 0.57 -17.37
CA LYS A 120 -24.39 0.55 -18.59
C LYS A 120 -25.08 1.33 -19.69
N LYS A 121 -26.37 1.09 -19.94
CA LYS A 121 -27.08 1.82 -20.99
C LYS A 121 -27.05 3.33 -20.74
N LYS A 122 -27.31 3.77 -19.51
CA LYS A 122 -27.21 5.19 -19.13
C LYS A 122 -25.79 5.72 -19.26
N TYR A 123 -24.79 4.92 -18.90
CA TYR A 123 -23.40 5.30 -19.02
C TYR A 123 -22.95 5.42 -20.48
N ASP A 124 -23.28 4.44 -21.33
CA ASP A 124 -22.98 4.46 -22.76
C ASP A 124 -23.61 5.69 -23.44
N GLU A 125 -24.86 6.00 -23.10
CA GLU A 125 -25.54 7.22 -23.56
C GLU A 125 -24.82 8.49 -23.10
N PHE A 126 -24.27 8.47 -21.89
CA PHE A 126 -23.52 9.59 -21.31
C PHE A 126 -22.12 9.75 -21.93
N ILE A 127 -21.36 8.66 -22.09
CA ILE A 127 -19.96 8.67 -22.52
C ILE A 127 -19.80 8.65 -24.03
N ARG A 128 -20.83 8.30 -24.82
CA ARG A 128 -20.77 8.33 -26.30
C ARG A 128 -20.33 9.66 -26.89
N ARG A 129 -20.55 10.77 -26.18
CA ARG A 129 -20.09 12.11 -26.60
C ARG A 129 -18.61 12.36 -26.34
N HIS A 130 -17.96 11.43 -25.65
CA HIS A 130 -16.60 11.50 -25.10
C HIS A 130 -15.82 10.20 -25.37
N GLU A 131 -16.24 9.39 -26.34
CA GLU A 131 -15.63 8.09 -26.65
C GLU A 131 -14.17 8.23 -27.11
N GLU A 132 -13.86 9.33 -27.81
CA GLU A 132 -12.49 9.68 -28.22
C GLU A 132 -11.77 10.61 -27.21
N ALA A 133 -12.39 10.90 -26.06
CA ALA A 133 -11.80 11.80 -25.09
C ALA A 133 -10.57 11.15 -24.43
N PRO A 134 -9.55 11.93 -24.07
CA PRO A 134 -8.39 11.40 -23.36
C PRO A 134 -8.77 10.74 -22.02
N GLU A 135 -7.94 9.82 -21.52
CA GLU A 135 -8.21 9.02 -20.32
C GLU A 135 -8.63 9.86 -19.11
N ASN A 136 -7.93 10.97 -18.86
CA ASN A 136 -8.23 11.87 -17.75
C ASN A 136 -9.63 12.51 -17.83
N GLU A 137 -10.15 12.75 -19.03
CA GLU A 137 -11.50 13.23 -19.27
C GLU A 137 -12.51 12.09 -19.07
N GLN A 138 -12.24 10.88 -19.58
CA GLN A 138 -13.10 9.73 -19.35
C GLN A 138 -13.23 9.39 -17.85
N GLN A 139 -12.11 9.41 -17.12
CA GLN A 139 -12.07 9.32 -15.65
C GLN A 139 -12.93 10.39 -14.99
N ALA A 140 -12.91 11.62 -15.53
CA ALA A 140 -13.75 12.71 -15.03
C ALA A 140 -15.24 12.47 -15.21
N LYS A 141 -15.60 11.98 -16.38
CA LYS A 141 -16.98 11.67 -16.73
C LYS A 141 -17.48 10.48 -15.91
N PHE A 142 -16.69 9.42 -15.77
CA PHE A 142 -17.06 8.28 -14.95
C PHE A 142 -17.26 8.64 -13.47
N PHE A 143 -16.41 9.52 -12.91
CA PHE A 143 -16.64 10.05 -11.57
C PHE A 143 -17.96 10.82 -11.45
N GLN A 144 -18.25 11.73 -12.39
CA GLN A 144 -19.52 12.48 -12.41
C GLN A 144 -20.73 11.54 -12.52
N PHE A 145 -20.56 10.46 -13.28
CA PHE A 145 -21.57 9.43 -13.40
C PHE A 145 -21.79 8.70 -12.07
N LEU A 146 -20.72 8.30 -11.36
CA LEU A 146 -20.83 7.68 -10.02
C LEU A 146 -21.52 8.60 -9.00
N GLU A 147 -21.20 9.90 -8.98
CA GLU A 147 -21.86 10.87 -8.09
C GLU A 147 -23.38 10.94 -8.33
N SER A 148 -23.85 10.65 -9.55
CA SER A 148 -25.28 10.70 -9.88
C SER A 148 -26.13 9.57 -9.28
N PHE A 149 -25.50 8.57 -8.64
CA PHE A 149 -26.19 7.42 -8.03
C PHE A 149 -26.42 7.52 -6.52
N ASN A 150 -26.48 8.74 -5.96
CA ASN A 150 -26.79 8.97 -4.54
C ASN A 150 -25.87 8.20 -3.57
N ILE A 151 -24.60 8.05 -3.93
CA ILE A 151 -23.56 7.69 -2.96
C ILE A 151 -23.40 8.91 -2.03
N GLU A 152 -23.27 8.73 -0.70
CA GLU A 152 -23.26 9.87 0.23
C GLU A 152 -22.14 10.86 -0.15
N VAL A 153 -22.40 12.15 0.02
CA VAL A 153 -21.44 13.20 -0.33
C VAL A 153 -20.17 13.00 0.51
N GLY A 154 -19.08 12.60 -0.14
CA GLY A 154 -17.80 12.31 0.51
C GLY A 154 -17.30 10.87 0.35
N ASP A 155 -18.19 9.94 -0.05
CA ASP A 155 -17.88 8.51 -0.22
C ASP A 155 -17.07 8.23 -1.48
N VAL A 156 -17.21 9.07 -2.51
CA VAL A 156 -16.45 8.97 -3.77
C VAL A 156 -15.49 10.14 -3.84
N ARG A 157 -14.19 9.85 -3.89
CA ARG A 157 -13.14 10.86 -4.06
C ARG A 157 -12.42 10.64 -5.38
N LYS A 158 -12.63 11.57 -6.30
CA LYS A 158 -11.88 11.64 -7.55
C LYS A 158 -10.45 12.07 -7.30
N PHE A 159 -9.51 11.51 -8.06
CA PHE A 159 -8.15 12.03 -8.15
C PHE A 159 -7.51 12.11 -6.77
N TYR A 160 -7.74 11.07 -5.96
CA TYR A 160 -7.37 11.06 -4.56
C TYR A 160 -5.86 11.21 -4.44
N LYS A 161 -5.45 12.36 -3.93
CA LYS A 161 -4.05 12.64 -3.63
C LYS A 161 -3.72 11.95 -2.33
N LEU A 162 -3.06 10.80 -2.44
CA LEU A 162 -2.40 10.15 -1.32
C LEU A 162 -1.27 11.07 -0.84
N GLY A 163 -1.55 11.83 0.23
CA GLY A 163 -0.56 12.65 0.89
C GLY A 163 -1.13 13.74 1.78
N THR A 164 -1.20 13.44 3.08
CA THR A 164 -0.51 14.25 4.10
C THR A 164 0.03 13.33 5.18
N TYR A 165 1.35 13.13 5.20
CA TYR A 165 2.05 12.73 6.42
C TYR A 165 2.69 14.01 6.97
N GLU A 166 2.09 14.61 7.99
CA GLU A 166 2.74 15.68 8.75
C GLU A 166 3.82 15.09 9.66
N ARG A 167 4.98 14.74 9.08
CA ARG A 167 6.24 14.97 9.80
C ARG A 167 6.83 16.23 9.19
N GLU A 168 6.83 17.32 9.95
CA GLU A 168 7.61 18.55 9.67
C GLU A 168 7.03 19.58 8.68
N ARG A 169 5.70 19.74 8.60
CA ARG A 169 5.04 20.91 7.94
C ARG A 169 5.45 21.18 6.48
N ARG A 170 5.82 20.15 5.70
CA ARG A 170 6.03 20.28 4.25
C ARG A 170 5.11 19.34 3.49
N THR A 171 4.18 19.92 2.75
CA THR A 171 3.17 19.23 1.93
C THR A 171 3.83 18.70 0.66
N PHE A 172 3.97 17.37 0.55
CA PHE A 172 4.31 16.70 -0.71
C PHE A 172 3.25 15.63 -0.99
N GLY A 173 2.18 16.01 -1.69
CA GLY A 173 1.25 15.04 -2.27
C GLY A 173 1.78 14.61 -3.64
N THR A 174 2.21 13.35 -3.79
CA THR A 174 2.88 12.90 -5.03
C THR A 174 2.16 11.77 -5.76
N TYR A 175 1.12 11.16 -5.18
CA TYR A 175 0.48 9.98 -5.77
C TYR A 175 -1.02 10.20 -5.87
N LYS A 176 -1.55 9.99 -7.07
CA LYS A 176 -2.93 10.30 -7.44
C LYS A 176 -3.51 9.04 -8.06
N GLY A 177 -4.44 8.41 -7.34
CA GLY A 177 -5.30 7.41 -7.95
C GLY A 177 -6.47 8.01 -8.67
N ASP A 178 -7.16 7.20 -9.46
CA ASP A 178 -8.28 7.67 -10.26
C ASP A 178 -9.50 7.91 -9.39
N ILE A 179 -9.99 6.88 -8.68
CA ILE A 179 -11.13 6.99 -7.78
C ILE A 179 -10.89 6.17 -6.51
N LEU A 180 -11.07 6.82 -5.35
CA LEU A 180 -11.17 6.18 -4.04
C LEU A 180 -12.65 6.14 -3.64
N LEU A 181 -13.12 4.95 -3.25
CA LEU A 181 -14.42 4.74 -2.61
C LEU A 181 -14.16 4.48 -1.13
N GLU A 182 -14.51 5.43 -0.27
CA GLU A 182 -14.28 5.41 1.17
C GLU A 182 -15.55 5.90 1.86
N PRO A 183 -16.47 5.00 2.23
CA PRO A 183 -17.71 5.38 2.89
C PRO A 183 -17.43 6.17 4.17
N VAL A 184 -18.11 7.29 4.35
CA VAL A 184 -17.89 8.16 5.51
C VAL A 184 -18.08 7.38 6.82
N GLY A 185 -17.05 7.40 7.68
CA GLY A 185 -17.07 6.73 8.97
C GLY A 185 -16.78 5.23 8.94
N GLN A 186 -16.46 4.65 7.77
CA GLN A 186 -15.97 3.28 7.67
C GLN A 186 -14.45 3.22 7.49
N GLU A 187 -13.86 2.15 8.01
CA GLU A 187 -12.42 1.84 7.89
C GLU A 187 -12.06 1.17 6.55
N ASP A 188 -13.05 0.58 5.89
CA ASP A 188 -12.87 -0.08 4.62
C ASP A 188 -12.98 0.91 3.47
N PHE A 189 -12.05 0.76 2.53
CA PHE A 189 -12.03 1.54 1.31
C PHE A 189 -11.71 0.64 0.13
N SER A 190 -12.16 1.06 -1.05
CA SER A 190 -11.89 0.42 -2.33
C SER A 190 -11.25 1.40 -3.29
N PHE A 191 -10.37 0.90 -4.13
CA PHE A 191 -9.72 1.70 -5.17
C PHE A 191 -10.20 1.26 -6.54
N VAL A 192 -10.48 2.23 -7.40
CA VAL A 192 -10.86 2.00 -8.79
C VAL A 192 -9.83 2.68 -9.69
N GLU A 193 -9.18 1.88 -10.53
CA GLU A 193 -8.32 2.34 -11.61
C GLU A 193 -9.10 2.30 -12.92
N ILE A 194 -8.99 3.35 -13.72
CA ILE A 194 -9.79 3.50 -14.93
C ILE A 194 -8.86 3.68 -16.12
N LYS A 195 -9.04 2.83 -17.14
CA LYS A 195 -8.27 2.89 -18.38
C LYS A 195 -9.14 3.24 -19.56
N ALA A 196 -8.69 4.19 -20.38
CA ALA A 196 -9.32 4.45 -21.67
C ALA A 196 -8.79 3.47 -22.72
N ILE A 197 -9.69 2.76 -23.37
CA ILE A 197 -9.45 1.73 -24.38
C ILE A 197 -10.33 2.04 -25.57
N TYR A 198 -9.71 2.38 -26.69
CA TYR A 198 -10.41 2.78 -27.92
C TYR A 198 -10.71 1.60 -28.84
N GLU A 199 -10.01 0.46 -28.66
CA GLU A 199 -10.20 -0.75 -29.43
C GLU A 199 -10.13 -1.99 -28.52
N ILE A 200 -11.07 -2.92 -28.70
CA ILE A 200 -11.02 -4.22 -28.01
C ILE A 200 -10.15 -5.15 -28.84
N ASP A 201 -8.92 -5.34 -28.41
CA ASP A 201 -7.99 -6.31 -28.98
C ASP A 201 -7.55 -7.34 -27.93
N GLU A 202 -6.63 -8.21 -28.31
CA GLU A 202 -6.08 -9.24 -27.42
C GLU A 202 -5.29 -8.62 -26.25
N ASN A 203 -4.84 -7.36 -26.37
CA ASN A 203 -4.02 -6.67 -25.38
C ASN A 203 -4.85 -6.08 -24.22
N ILE A 204 -6.18 -6.00 -24.35
CA ILE A 204 -7.06 -5.51 -23.26
C ILE A 204 -6.82 -6.27 -21.95
N GLN A 205 -6.48 -7.56 -22.04
CA GLN A 205 -6.18 -8.40 -20.89
C GLN A 205 -4.93 -7.94 -20.15
N GLU A 206 -3.90 -7.54 -20.90
CA GLU A 206 -2.63 -7.06 -20.36
C GLU A 206 -2.82 -5.68 -19.72
N VAL A 207 -3.52 -4.78 -20.41
CA VAL A 207 -3.86 -3.43 -19.88
C VAL A 207 -4.63 -3.54 -18.56
N LEU A 208 -5.67 -4.37 -18.49
CA LEU A 208 -6.45 -4.56 -17.27
C LEU A 208 -5.64 -5.21 -16.15
N LYS A 209 -4.70 -6.09 -16.49
CA LYS A 209 -3.79 -6.71 -15.52
C LYS A 209 -2.81 -5.69 -14.94
N GLU A 210 -2.16 -4.88 -15.77
CA GLU A 210 -1.25 -3.82 -15.34
C GLU A 210 -1.96 -2.79 -14.45
N ALA A 211 -3.16 -2.35 -14.87
CA ALA A 211 -3.99 -1.46 -14.09
C ALA A 211 -4.38 -2.05 -12.73
N LEU A 212 -4.58 -3.37 -12.64
CA LEU A 212 -4.90 -4.02 -11.37
C LEU A 212 -3.70 -3.98 -10.41
N TYR A 213 -2.48 -4.13 -10.93
CA TYR A 213 -1.27 -3.93 -10.15
C TYR A 213 -1.11 -2.47 -9.72
N GLN A 214 -1.39 -1.50 -10.61
CA GLN A 214 -1.38 -0.08 -10.26
C GLN A 214 -2.37 0.20 -9.11
N ALA A 215 -3.61 -0.28 -9.21
CA ALA A 215 -4.61 -0.15 -8.15
C ALA A 215 -4.13 -0.78 -6.82
N ALA A 216 -3.55 -1.98 -6.88
CA ALA A 216 -3.01 -2.66 -5.70
C ALA A 216 -1.89 -1.86 -5.02
N MET A 217 -0.97 -1.28 -5.81
CA MET A 217 0.11 -0.46 -5.26
C MET A 217 -0.40 0.84 -4.62
N HIS A 218 -1.47 1.43 -5.15
CA HIS A 218 -2.14 2.56 -4.50
C HIS A 218 -2.77 2.18 -3.16
N VAL A 219 -3.46 1.03 -3.09
CA VAL A 219 -4.03 0.49 -1.84
C VAL A 219 -2.96 0.24 -0.79
N VAL A 220 -1.87 -0.41 -1.19
CA VAL A 220 -0.71 -0.65 -0.34
C VAL A 220 -0.16 0.65 0.22
N MET A 221 0.07 1.63 -0.65
CA MET A 221 0.55 2.94 -0.26
C MET A 221 -0.40 3.62 0.73
N ALA A 222 -1.72 3.57 0.47
CA ALA A 222 -2.72 4.12 1.36
C ALA A 222 -2.65 3.52 2.77
N CYS A 223 -2.56 2.20 2.89
CA CYS A 223 -2.50 1.52 4.18
C CYS A 223 -1.19 1.81 4.94
N MET A 224 -0.05 1.90 4.23
CA MET A 224 1.23 2.23 4.85
C MET A 224 1.29 3.68 5.34
N MET A 225 0.63 4.61 4.63
CA MET A 225 0.68 6.05 4.91
C MET A 225 -0.41 6.51 5.89
N HIS A 226 -1.52 5.80 5.98
CA HIS A 226 -2.62 6.04 6.90
C HIS A 226 -2.89 4.80 7.76
N PRO A 227 -1.96 4.42 8.67
CA PRO A 227 -2.18 3.30 9.56
C PRO A 227 -3.39 3.61 10.45
N MET A 228 -4.47 2.85 10.28
CA MET A 228 -5.70 3.01 11.07
C MET A 228 -5.40 2.97 12.58
N PRO A 229 -6.18 3.70 13.40
CA PRO A 229 -6.04 3.68 14.85
C PRO A 229 -6.08 2.23 15.38
N ILE A 230 -5.25 1.96 16.39
CA ILE A 230 -5.25 0.66 17.05
C ILE A 230 -6.52 0.59 17.91
N GLU A 231 -7.54 -0.14 17.49
CA GLU A 231 -8.43 -0.74 18.46
C GLU A 231 -7.64 -1.86 19.16
N ASN A 232 -7.22 -1.59 20.39
CA ASN A 232 -6.75 -2.65 21.29
C ASN A 232 -7.96 -3.47 21.76
N THR A 233 -8.68 -4.13 20.85
CA THR A 233 -9.70 -5.11 21.20
C THR A 233 -9.02 -6.45 21.46
N VAL A 234 -8.26 -6.49 22.56
CA VAL A 234 -8.15 -7.73 23.34
C VAL A 234 -9.46 -7.81 24.11
N GLU A 235 -10.51 -8.34 23.49
CA GLU A 235 -11.62 -8.85 24.29
C GLU A 235 -11.07 -10.04 25.10
N PRO A 236 -11.05 -9.96 26.45
CA PRO A 236 -10.78 -11.14 27.24
C PRO A 236 -11.90 -12.16 26.96
N PRO A 237 -11.61 -13.47 26.91
CA PRO A 237 -12.63 -14.48 26.69
C PRO A 237 -13.74 -14.27 27.72
N GLN A 238 -14.93 -13.88 27.25
CA GLN A 238 -16.11 -13.83 28.08
C GLN A 238 -16.36 -15.24 28.61
N ALA A 239 -16.07 -15.45 29.89
CA ALA A 239 -16.54 -16.61 30.61
C ALA A 239 -18.07 -16.61 30.49
N THR A 240 -18.61 -17.68 29.90
CA THR A 240 -20.05 -17.93 29.85
C THR A 240 -20.60 -17.79 31.28
N PRO A 241 -21.66 -16.99 31.51
CA PRO A 241 -22.24 -16.89 32.84
C PRO A 241 -22.77 -18.26 33.25
N PRO A 242 -22.47 -18.75 34.46
CA PRO A 242 -22.98 -20.04 34.88
C PRO A 242 -24.50 -19.96 34.99
N LYS A 243 -25.19 -20.94 34.38
CA LYS A 243 -26.64 -21.12 34.50
C LYS A 243 -27.02 -21.13 35.99
N LYS A 244 -27.84 -20.16 36.41
CA LYS A 244 -28.53 -20.19 37.71
C LYS A 244 -29.35 -21.48 37.81
N ARG A 245 -28.90 -22.43 38.62
CA ARG A 245 -29.74 -23.47 39.20
C ARG A 245 -29.92 -23.14 40.68
N SER A 246 -31.16 -22.98 41.08
CA SER A 246 -31.62 -22.83 42.45
C SER A 246 -31.37 -24.11 43.25
N LYS A 247 -30.74 -23.96 44.43
CA LYS A 247 -31.08 -24.57 45.73
C LYS A 247 -29.90 -24.45 46.70
N SER A 248 -30.12 -23.78 47.82
CA SER A 248 -29.37 -23.93 49.07
C SER A 248 -29.98 -25.07 49.91
N PRO A 249 -29.41 -25.54 51.06
CA PRO A 249 -28.30 -24.96 51.84
C PRO A 249 -27.26 -25.96 52.43
N GLU A 250 -26.31 -25.38 53.19
CA GLU A 250 -25.49 -25.97 54.28
C GLU A 250 -24.36 -26.98 53.95
N ASN A 251 -23.09 -26.53 54.01
CA ASN A 251 -22.26 -26.66 55.21
C ASN A 251 -20.86 -26.06 55.01
N ALA A 252 -20.33 -25.46 56.09
CA ALA A 252 -19.02 -24.84 56.17
C ALA A 252 -17.88 -25.88 56.16
N SER A 253 -16.78 -25.61 55.46
CA SER A 253 -15.40 -25.66 56.00
C SER A 253 -14.34 -25.38 54.92
N GLN A 254 -13.33 -24.58 55.30
CA GLN A 254 -11.96 -24.48 54.77
C GLN A 254 -11.70 -23.93 53.36
N ALA A 255 -11.20 -22.68 53.33
CA ALA A 255 -10.52 -22.08 52.19
C ALA A 255 -9.04 -22.53 52.12
N PRO A 256 -8.50 -22.90 50.95
CA PRO A 256 -7.05 -23.03 50.74
C PRO A 256 -6.42 -21.65 50.37
N PRO A 257 -5.11 -21.45 50.58
CA PRO A 257 -4.47 -20.14 50.49
C PRO A 257 -4.34 -19.67 49.04
N PRO A 258 -4.19 -18.35 48.80
CA PRO A 258 -4.14 -17.81 47.44
C PRO A 258 -2.88 -18.31 46.70
N LYS A 259 -3.10 -18.91 45.53
CA LYS A 259 -2.03 -19.29 44.61
C LYS A 259 -1.31 -18.04 44.10
N LYS A 260 0.02 -18.10 44.14
CA LYS A 260 0.99 -17.13 43.64
C LYS A 260 0.59 -16.57 42.26
N LYS A 261 0.64 -15.24 42.11
CA LYS A 261 0.62 -14.54 40.81
C LYS A 261 1.72 -15.13 39.92
N SER A 262 1.34 -15.88 38.89
CA SER A 262 2.25 -16.25 37.81
C SER A 262 2.62 -15.00 37.04
N LYS A 263 3.92 -14.74 36.92
CA LYS A 263 4.47 -13.72 36.02
C LYS A 263 4.04 -14.07 34.60
N SER A 264 3.33 -13.16 33.93
CA SER A 264 3.04 -13.25 32.51
C SER A 264 4.34 -13.32 31.70
N PRO A 265 4.45 -14.18 30.66
CA PRO A 265 5.66 -14.29 29.86
C PRO A 265 5.87 -13.01 29.05
N LYS A 266 7.08 -12.45 29.16
CA LYS A 266 7.47 -11.14 28.63
C LYS A 266 7.68 -11.09 27.10
N ASN A 267 7.37 -12.17 26.37
CA ASN A 267 7.66 -12.33 24.95
C ASN A 267 6.46 -12.98 24.21
N ALA A 268 5.31 -12.32 24.20
CA ALA A 268 4.32 -12.62 23.16
C ALA A 268 4.80 -11.93 21.87
N PRO A 269 4.79 -12.61 20.69
CA PRO A 269 5.04 -11.95 19.42
C PRO A 269 4.07 -10.77 19.28
N LYS A 270 4.62 -9.57 19.06
CA LYS A 270 3.81 -8.38 18.79
C LYS A 270 3.07 -8.56 17.47
N ALA A 271 1.80 -8.18 17.45
CA ALA A 271 0.87 -8.49 16.37
C ALA A 271 1.28 -7.83 15.03
N THR A 272 1.41 -8.63 13.98
CA THR A 272 1.40 -8.18 12.57
C THR A 272 -0.03 -7.76 12.21
N ARG A 273 -0.17 -6.63 11.51
CA ARG A 273 -1.49 -6.16 11.04
C ARG A 273 -1.81 -6.81 9.71
N HIS A 274 -2.96 -7.47 9.62
CA HIS A 274 -3.45 -8.08 8.39
C HIS A 274 -4.38 -7.14 7.63
N TYR A 275 -4.09 -6.92 6.35
CA TYR A 275 -4.88 -6.09 5.45
C TYR A 275 -5.44 -6.93 4.32
N LYS A 276 -6.74 -6.77 4.08
CA LYS A 276 -7.45 -7.30 2.93
C LYS A 276 -8.26 -6.16 2.33
N ARG A 277 -8.03 -5.87 1.05
CA ARG A 277 -8.58 -4.70 0.37
C ARG A 277 -9.06 -5.07 -1.02
N ARG A 278 -10.16 -4.44 -1.45
CA ARG A 278 -10.77 -4.68 -2.76
C ARG A 278 -10.28 -3.62 -3.74
N VAL A 279 -9.94 -4.07 -4.94
CA VAL A 279 -9.55 -3.20 -6.06
C VAL A 279 -10.40 -3.56 -7.27
N ALA A 280 -10.73 -2.55 -8.05
CA ALA A 280 -11.42 -2.72 -9.32
C ALA A 280 -10.65 -1.98 -10.41
N VAL A 281 -10.67 -2.57 -11.60
CA VAL A 281 -10.23 -1.91 -12.83
C VAL A 281 -11.40 -1.87 -13.78
N ILE A 282 -11.63 -0.70 -14.37
CA ILE A 282 -12.68 -0.49 -15.36
C ILE A 282 -12.02 0.09 -16.62
N ALA A 283 -12.14 -0.64 -17.73
CA ALA A 283 -11.89 -0.10 -19.05
C ALA A 283 -13.11 0.69 -19.53
N LEU A 284 -12.86 1.81 -20.19
CA LEU A 284 -13.85 2.71 -20.79
C LEU A 284 -13.46 3.01 -22.24
N PRO A 285 -14.41 3.38 -23.12
CA PRO A 285 -15.85 3.42 -22.87
C PRO A 285 -16.51 2.04 -22.97
N VAL A 286 -15.79 1.04 -23.49
CA VAL A 286 -16.21 -0.35 -23.46
C VAL A 286 -16.11 -0.83 -22.02
N LEU A 287 -17.25 -0.86 -21.30
CA LEU A 287 -17.32 -1.34 -19.92
C LEU A 287 -16.87 -2.81 -19.80
N VAL A 288 -15.56 -3.00 -19.73
CA VAL A 288 -14.90 -4.25 -19.34
C VAL A 288 -14.30 -4.00 -17.98
N SER A 289 -14.60 -4.87 -17.02
CA SER A 289 -14.07 -4.75 -15.67
C SER A 289 -13.28 -5.98 -15.28
N ARG A 290 -12.30 -5.75 -14.40
CA ARG A 290 -11.59 -6.80 -13.69
C ARG A 290 -11.53 -6.43 -12.22
N PHE A 291 -12.04 -7.31 -11.37
CA PHE A 291 -12.03 -7.13 -9.92
C PHE A 291 -10.93 -7.96 -9.28
N GLY A 292 -10.36 -7.44 -8.21
CA GLY A 292 -9.32 -8.14 -7.46
C GLY A 292 -9.37 -7.87 -5.97
N VAL A 293 -8.66 -8.71 -5.25
CA VAL A 293 -8.43 -8.62 -3.81
C VAL A 293 -6.92 -8.58 -3.59
N VAL A 294 -6.52 -7.64 -2.74
CA VAL A 294 -5.14 -7.44 -2.34
C VAL A 294 -5.05 -7.77 -0.86
N GLU A 295 -4.19 -8.72 -0.50
CA GLU A 295 -3.95 -9.13 0.87
C GLU A 295 -2.47 -8.95 1.22
N PHE A 296 -2.18 -8.38 2.39
CA PHE A 296 -0.81 -8.21 2.86
C PHE A 296 -0.78 -7.92 4.36
N ASP A 297 0.39 -8.13 4.97
CA ASP A 297 0.65 -7.81 6.36
C ASP A 297 1.66 -6.68 6.47
N LEU A 298 1.54 -5.82 7.49
CA LEU A 298 2.58 -4.85 7.86
C LEU A 298 3.34 -5.30 9.12
N ASP A 299 4.67 -5.32 9.04
CA ASP A 299 5.56 -5.54 10.17
C ASP A 299 5.71 -4.29 11.07
N GLU A 300 6.43 -4.42 12.19
CA GLU A 300 6.65 -3.30 13.13
C GLU A 300 7.37 -2.09 12.52
N LYS A 301 8.09 -2.29 11.42
CA LYS A 301 8.82 -1.24 10.69
C LYS A 301 7.98 -0.66 9.55
N GLY A 302 6.74 -1.14 9.40
CA GLY A 302 5.84 -0.77 8.33
C GLY A 302 6.22 -1.38 6.98
N ASN A 303 7.05 -2.43 6.94
CA ASN A 303 7.31 -3.17 5.71
C ASN A 303 6.20 -4.19 5.47
N ILE A 304 5.90 -4.40 4.21
CA ILE A 304 4.95 -5.41 3.77
C ILE A 304 5.57 -6.80 3.83
N THR A 305 4.79 -7.73 4.35
CA THR A 305 5.02 -9.18 4.30
C THR A 305 3.75 -9.87 3.78
N ASN A 306 3.86 -11.11 3.31
CA ASN A 306 2.71 -11.92 2.84
C ASN A 306 1.83 -11.24 1.78
N PHE A 307 2.43 -10.46 0.88
CA PHE A 307 1.71 -9.75 -0.18
C PHE A 307 1.20 -10.71 -1.25
N THR A 308 -0.11 -10.71 -1.45
CA THR A 308 -0.78 -11.45 -2.52
C THR A 308 -1.79 -10.56 -3.24
N ILE A 309 -1.94 -10.79 -4.54
CA ILE A 309 -2.99 -10.19 -5.35
C ILE A 309 -3.71 -11.33 -6.07
N ALA A 310 -5.01 -11.34 -5.95
CA ALA A 310 -5.88 -12.28 -6.62
C ALA A 310 -6.91 -11.52 -7.47
N ALA A 311 -7.22 -12.01 -8.67
CA ALA A 311 -8.13 -11.37 -9.61
C ALA A 311 -9.19 -12.33 -10.10
N GLY A 312 -10.42 -11.82 -10.24
CA GLY A 312 -11.48 -12.50 -10.96
C GLY A 312 -11.25 -12.50 -12.48
N LYS A 313 -12.14 -13.21 -13.16
CA LYS A 313 -12.27 -13.16 -14.62
C LYS A 313 -12.74 -11.77 -15.06
N ASN A 314 -12.35 -11.39 -16.27
CA ASN A 314 -12.87 -10.16 -16.87
C ASN A 314 -14.36 -10.30 -17.11
N VAL A 315 -15.08 -9.23 -16.83
CA VAL A 315 -16.51 -9.12 -17.06
C VAL A 315 -16.69 -8.03 -18.10
N ILE A 316 -17.20 -8.42 -19.27
CA ILE A 316 -17.71 -7.48 -20.26
C ILE A 316 -19.17 -7.23 -19.87
N TRP A 317 -19.48 -5.99 -19.53
CA TRP A 317 -20.84 -5.56 -19.24
C TRP A 317 -21.58 -5.25 -20.53
#